data_AF-A0A7J7WPE8-F1
#
_entry.id   AF-A0A7J7WPE8-F1
#
_cell.length_a   1.000
_cell.length_b   1.000
_cell.length_c   1.000
_cell.angle_alpha   90.00
_cell.angle_beta   90.00
_cell.angle_gamma   90.00
#
_symmetry.space_group_name_H-M   'P 1'
#
loop_
_entity.id
_entity.type
_entity.pdbx_description
1 polymer ?
#
loop_
_entity_poly.entity_id
_entity_poly.type
_entity_poly.pdbx_seq_one_letter_code
_entity_poly.pdbx_strand_id
1 'polypeptide(L)'
;MHDTNYEEKEGVPTELLQSPGHLPSKKHSVMVIFIACLVITVFGSITLLSVTRAEFHQKPLECFEAACPDNWIGFQRKCFYFSDDTKNWTFSKRFCDSQDADLVQVETLQELDFLLRYKGPSDHWIGLSREQDQPWKWINGTEWSRW
;
A
#
# COMPACT_ATOMS: atom_id res chain seq x y z
N MET A 1 22.56 -81.08 5.44
CA MET A 1 22.52 -81.61 4.06
C MET A 1 22.28 -83.11 4.22
N HIS A 2 21.16 -83.73 3.89
CA HIS A 2 19.93 -83.35 3.17
C HIS A 2 18.81 -84.28 3.70
N ASP A 3 17.61 -83.74 3.93
CA ASP A 3 16.38 -84.53 4.05
C ASP A 3 15.73 -84.66 2.66
N THR A 4 15.12 -85.81 2.35
CA THR A 4 14.37 -86.04 1.10
C THR A 4 12.90 -86.35 1.37
N ASN A 5 12.06 -85.72 0.54
CA ASN A 5 10.60 -85.63 0.54
C ASN A 5 9.85 -86.87 0.01
N TYR A 6 8.54 -86.90 0.31
CA TYR A 6 7.50 -87.85 -0.12
C TYR A 6 6.51 -87.24 -1.16
N GLU A 7 5.95 -88.15 -2.00
CA GLU A 7 4.61 -88.18 -2.67
C GLU A 7 4.17 -87.07 -3.68
N GLU A 8 3.21 -87.22 -4.60
CA GLU A 8 2.55 -88.31 -5.37
C GLU A 8 1.61 -87.63 -6.44
N LYS A 9 1.59 -88.19 -7.67
CA LYS A 9 0.57 -88.29 -8.77
C LYS A 9 -0.38 -87.14 -9.20
N GLU A 10 -0.39 -86.78 -10.50
CA GLU A 10 -1.30 -87.17 -11.65
C GLU A 10 -2.77 -86.75 -11.44
N GLY A 11 -3.54 -86.11 -12.34
CA GLY A 11 -3.46 -85.76 -13.76
C GLY A 11 -4.83 -85.16 -14.19
N VAL A 12 -4.86 -84.36 -15.26
CA VAL A 12 -5.99 -83.55 -15.78
C VAL A 12 -6.84 -84.35 -16.79
N PRO A 13 -8.13 -84.02 -17.05
CA PRO A 13 -8.48 -83.44 -18.36
C PRO A 13 -9.67 -82.44 -18.40
N THR A 14 -9.75 -81.76 -19.55
CA THR A 14 -10.43 -80.51 -19.91
C THR A 14 -11.77 -80.71 -20.65
N GLU A 15 -12.64 -79.68 -20.58
CA GLU A 15 -13.82 -79.31 -21.40
C GLU A 15 -15.23 -79.83 -20.99
N LEU A 16 -16.18 -78.88 -20.84
CA LEU A 16 -17.49 -78.82 -21.53
C LEU A 16 -18.31 -77.56 -21.12
N LEU A 17 -18.40 -76.60 -22.05
CA LEU A 17 -19.54 -75.73 -22.45
C LEU A 17 -20.31 -74.78 -21.48
N GLN A 18 -20.17 -73.47 -21.78
CA GLN A 18 -21.16 -72.37 -21.96
C GLN A 18 -22.00 -71.76 -20.80
N SER A 19 -21.82 -70.43 -20.67
CA SER A 19 -22.36 -69.35 -19.78
C SER A 19 -23.89 -69.14 -19.66
N PRO A 20 -24.34 -68.34 -18.66
CA PRO A 20 -25.25 -67.22 -18.92
C PRO A 20 -24.64 -65.86 -18.56
N GLY A 21 -24.87 -64.88 -19.45
CA GLY A 21 -24.17 -63.61 -19.49
C GLY A 21 -24.37 -62.70 -18.28
N HIS A 22 -23.28 -62.03 -17.91
CA HIS A 22 -23.32 -60.85 -17.05
C HIS A 22 -22.98 -59.63 -17.92
N LEU A 23 -23.97 -58.79 -18.18
CA LEU A 23 -23.81 -57.55 -18.94
C LEU A 23 -22.91 -56.59 -18.15
N PRO A 24 -21.87 -55.99 -18.76
CA PRO A 24 -20.94 -55.14 -18.03
C PRO A 24 -21.64 -53.86 -17.56
N SER A 25 -21.39 -53.51 -16.30
CA SER A 25 -21.88 -52.34 -15.57
C SER A 25 -21.37 -51.01 -16.19
N LYS A 26 -21.83 -50.67 -17.39
CA LYS A 26 -21.51 -49.39 -18.05
C LYS A 26 -22.18 -48.20 -17.35
N LYS A 27 -23.29 -48.42 -16.65
CA LYS A 27 -24.03 -47.37 -15.93
C LYS A 27 -23.27 -46.83 -14.71
N HIS A 28 -22.55 -47.70 -14.00
CA HIS A 28 -21.74 -47.27 -12.86
C HIS A 28 -20.49 -46.52 -13.32
N SER A 29 -19.86 -46.96 -14.40
CA SER A 29 -18.70 -46.25 -14.97
C SER A 29 -19.10 -44.87 -15.49
N VAL A 30 -20.24 -44.76 -16.19
CA VAL A 30 -20.80 -43.47 -16.65
C VAL A 30 -21.18 -42.56 -15.47
N MET A 31 -21.79 -43.12 -14.42
CA MET A 31 -22.15 -42.36 -13.21
C MET A 31 -20.92 -41.84 -12.45
N VAL A 32 -19.86 -42.65 -12.33
CA VAL A 32 -18.59 -42.24 -11.72
C VAL A 32 -17.92 -41.14 -12.54
N ILE A 33 -17.93 -41.24 -13.87
CA ILE A 33 -17.41 -40.21 -14.77
C ILE A 33 -18.20 -38.90 -14.59
N PHE A 34 -19.54 -38.94 -14.54
CA PHE A 34 -20.36 -37.76 -14.31
C PHE A 34 -20.06 -37.09 -12.97
N ILE A 35 -19.94 -37.86 -11.88
CA ILE A 35 -19.61 -37.33 -10.55
C ILE A 35 -18.21 -36.70 -10.56
N ALA A 36 -17.22 -37.38 -11.15
CA ALA A 36 -15.86 -36.84 -11.27
C ALA A 36 -15.83 -35.52 -12.07
N CYS A 37 -16.56 -35.44 -13.18
CA CYS A 37 -16.67 -34.20 -13.96
C CYS A 37 -17.33 -33.07 -13.17
N LEU A 38 -18.42 -33.34 -12.46
CA LEU A 38 -19.11 -32.33 -11.63
C LEU A 38 -18.17 -31.79 -10.55
N VAL A 39 -17.44 -32.66 -9.86
CA VAL A 39 -16.44 -32.28 -8.85
C VAL A 39 -15.35 -31.38 -9.47
N ILE A 40 -14.75 -31.77 -10.60
CA ILE A 40 -13.68 -30.99 -11.25
C ILE A 40 -14.17 -29.58 -11.65
N THR A 41 -15.38 -29.45 -12.19
CA THR A 41 -15.94 -28.14 -12.59
C THR A 41 -16.22 -27.23 -11.38
N VAL A 42 -16.68 -27.79 -10.26
CA VAL A 42 -16.95 -27.04 -9.03
C VAL A 42 -15.65 -26.58 -8.37
N PHE A 43 -14.64 -27.45 -8.26
CA PHE A 43 -13.33 -27.05 -7.72
C PHE A 43 -12.62 -26.03 -8.61
N GLY A 44 -12.69 -26.17 -9.94
CA GLY A 44 -12.13 -25.19 -10.88
C GLY A 44 -12.77 -23.80 -10.78
N SER A 45 -14.10 -23.74 -10.68
CA SER A 45 -14.83 -22.47 -10.50
C SER A 45 -14.62 -21.83 -9.14
N ILE A 46 -14.49 -22.62 -8.06
CA ILE A 46 -14.10 -22.13 -6.73
C ILE A 46 -12.70 -21.50 -6.77
N THR A 47 -11.73 -22.13 -7.44
CA THR A 47 -10.39 -21.52 -7.61
C THR A 47 -10.43 -20.23 -8.41
N LEU A 48 -11.26 -20.13 -9.45
CA LEU A 48 -11.39 -18.91 -10.26
C LEU A 48 -11.98 -17.75 -9.46
N LEU A 49 -13.03 -17.99 -8.67
CA LEU A 49 -13.63 -17.00 -7.78
C LEU A 49 -12.66 -16.54 -6.67
N SER A 50 -11.78 -17.44 -6.22
CA SER A 50 -10.74 -17.15 -5.23
C SER A 50 -9.61 -16.30 -5.81
N VAL A 51 -9.20 -16.59 -7.06
CA VAL A 51 -8.11 -15.89 -7.77
C VAL A 51 -8.50 -14.46 -8.14
N THR A 52 -9.78 -14.17 -8.38
CA THR A 52 -10.24 -12.79 -8.66
C THR A 52 -10.40 -11.91 -7.42
N ARG A 53 -10.15 -12.41 -6.21
CA ARG A 53 -10.32 -11.65 -4.95
C ARG A 53 -9.03 -11.46 -4.15
N ALA A 54 -7.89 -11.38 -4.82
CA ALA A 54 -6.64 -11.00 -4.17
C ALA A 54 -5.66 -10.34 -5.13
N GLU A 55 -6.06 -9.24 -5.78
CA GLU A 55 -5.15 -8.19 -6.31
C GLU A 55 -5.97 -6.90 -6.56
N PHE A 56 -6.87 -6.52 -5.65
CA PHE A 56 -7.14 -5.09 -5.40
C PHE A 56 -6.29 -4.69 -4.20
N HIS A 57 -4.99 -4.95 -4.30
CA HIS A 57 -4.02 -4.13 -3.61
C HIS A 57 -4.22 -2.74 -4.18
N GLN A 58 -5.10 -1.95 -3.54
CA GLN A 58 -4.92 -0.52 -3.45
C GLN A 58 -3.43 -0.35 -3.15
N LYS A 59 -2.66 0.06 -4.16
CA LYS A 59 -1.45 0.82 -3.90
C LYS A 59 -1.91 1.83 -2.85
N PRO A 60 -1.33 1.85 -1.65
CA PRO A 60 -1.62 2.93 -0.73
C PRO A 60 -1.55 4.20 -1.56
N LEU A 61 -2.54 5.09 -1.40
CA LEU A 61 -2.27 6.47 -1.72
C LEU A 61 -1.08 6.78 -0.81
N GLU A 62 0.13 6.63 -1.35
CA GLU A 62 1.34 7.11 -0.75
C GLU A 62 1.05 8.60 -0.61
N CYS A 63 0.52 8.99 0.55
CA CYS A 63 0.82 10.27 1.12
C CYS A 63 2.32 10.24 1.38
N PHE A 64 3.11 10.31 0.32
CA PHE A 64 4.21 11.24 0.31
C PHE A 64 3.56 12.63 0.40
N GLU A 65 3.00 12.95 1.58
CA GLU A 65 3.30 14.28 2.10
C GLU A 65 4.82 14.30 2.08
N ALA A 66 5.40 15.04 1.15
CA ALA A 66 6.83 15.25 1.13
C ALA A 66 7.22 15.64 2.56
N ALA A 67 7.99 14.79 3.22
CA ALA A 67 8.47 15.10 4.56
C ALA A 67 9.22 16.43 4.45
N CYS A 68 9.01 17.32 5.43
CA CYS A 68 9.75 18.56 5.46
C CYS A 68 11.26 18.28 5.50
N PRO A 69 12.09 19.17 4.92
CA PRO A 69 13.54 19.00 5.00
C PRO A 69 14.03 18.87 6.43
N ASP A 70 15.22 18.30 6.62
CA ASP A 70 15.80 18.13 7.95
C ASP A 70 15.87 19.47 8.71
N ASN A 71 15.45 19.45 9.97
CA ASN A 71 15.35 20.62 10.87
C ASN A 71 14.23 21.62 10.53
N TRP A 72 13.29 21.24 9.67
CA TRP A 72 12.06 22.00 9.44
C TRP A 72 10.88 21.34 10.16
N ILE A 73 9.88 22.14 10.52
CA ILE A 73 8.68 21.68 11.21
C ILE A 73 7.50 21.75 10.25
N GLY A 74 6.83 20.62 10.03
CA GLY A 74 5.63 20.54 9.20
C GLY A 74 4.37 20.96 9.96
N PHE A 75 3.56 21.84 9.37
CA PHE A 75 2.24 22.23 9.87
C PHE A 75 1.31 22.59 8.70
N GLN A 76 0.12 22.00 8.65
CA GLN A 76 -0.91 22.26 7.63
C GLN A 76 -0.37 22.29 6.17
N ARG A 77 0.39 21.27 5.78
CA ARG A 77 1.00 21.13 4.43
C ARG A 77 2.04 22.20 4.07
N LYS A 78 2.53 22.95 5.05
CA LYS A 78 3.66 23.88 4.94
C LYS A 78 4.82 23.38 5.80
N CYS A 79 6.04 23.74 5.41
CA CYS A 79 7.25 23.49 6.18
C CYS A 79 7.79 24.82 6.70
N PHE A 80 8.09 24.89 7.99
CA PHE A 80 8.57 26.09 8.66
C PHE A 80 9.97 25.89 9.20
N TYR A 81 10.85 26.86 8.96
CA TYR A 81 12.19 26.92 9.51
C TYR A 81 12.30 28.07 10.50
N PHE A 82 12.85 27.81 11.66
CA PHE A 82 13.14 28.79 12.70
C PHE A 82 14.65 28.98 12.76
N SER A 83 15.14 30.17 12.41
CA SER A 83 16.57 30.45 12.33
C SER A 83 17.17 30.64 13.72
N ASP A 84 18.29 29.97 13.99
CA ASP A 84 19.09 30.21 15.19
C ASP A 84 19.89 31.53 15.12
N ASP A 85 20.17 32.00 13.90
CA ASP A 85 20.97 33.20 13.64
C ASP A 85 20.13 34.48 13.61
N THR A 86 20.54 35.49 14.37
CA THR A 86 19.95 36.84 14.29
C THR A 86 20.52 37.62 13.11
N LYS A 87 19.66 37.94 12.13
CA LYS A 87 19.98 38.81 10.97
C LYS A 87 18.92 39.89 10.78
N ASN A 88 19.19 40.89 9.94
CA ASN A 88 18.18 41.87 9.55
C ASN A 88 17.21 41.27 8.53
N TRP A 89 16.05 41.91 8.36
CA TRP A 89 14.98 41.42 7.48
C TRP A 89 15.45 41.10 6.05
N THR A 90 16.29 41.97 5.46
CA THR A 90 16.81 41.76 4.09
C THR A 90 17.69 40.52 3.98
N PHE A 91 18.56 40.27 4.96
CA PHE A 91 19.39 39.06 4.99
C PHE A 91 18.55 37.82 5.28
N SER A 92 17.56 37.91 6.17
CA SER A 92 16.64 36.80 6.44
C SER A 92 15.83 36.41 5.20
N LYS A 93 15.34 37.39 4.42
CA LYS A 93 14.68 37.11 3.13
C LYS A 93 15.61 36.37 2.17
N ARG A 94 16.83 36.87 1.97
CA ARG A 94 17.82 36.23 1.09
C ARG A 94 18.17 34.81 1.53
N PHE A 95 18.20 34.55 2.85
CA PHE A 95 18.40 33.21 3.38
C PHE A 95 17.25 32.29 3.00
N CYS A 96 15.99 32.69 3.22
CA CYS A 96 14.83 31.92 2.78
C CYS A 96 14.87 31.65 1.27
N ASP A 97 15.15 32.67 0.45
CA ASP A 97 15.27 32.54 -1.00
C ASP A 97 16.34 31.48 -1.39
N SER A 98 17.45 31.40 -0.64
CA SER A 98 18.52 30.41 -0.85
C SER A 98 18.16 28.97 -0.47
N GLN A 99 17.05 28.81 0.27
CA GLN A 99 16.50 27.51 0.69
C GLN A 99 15.24 27.14 -0.11
N ASP A 100 15.01 27.79 -1.27
CA ASP A 100 13.79 27.64 -2.07
C ASP A 100 12.50 27.88 -1.26
N ALA A 101 12.56 28.85 -0.33
CA ALA A 101 11.47 29.22 0.57
C ALA A 101 11.29 30.74 0.67
N ASP A 102 10.21 31.17 1.32
CA ASP A 102 9.93 32.57 1.61
C ASP A 102 9.92 32.83 3.11
N LEU A 103 10.18 34.09 3.51
CA LEU A 103 9.81 34.54 4.85
C LEU A 103 8.30 34.34 5.04
N VAL A 104 7.92 33.79 6.19
CA VAL A 104 6.56 33.28 6.40
C VAL A 104 5.47 34.34 6.15
N GLN A 105 4.51 33.99 5.30
CA GLN A 105 3.24 34.69 5.17
C GLN A 105 2.20 33.95 6.01
N VAL A 106 1.64 34.65 7.00
CA VAL A 106 0.64 34.08 7.90
C VAL A 106 -0.74 34.17 7.24
N GLU A 107 -1.36 33.03 6.95
CA GLU A 107 -2.66 32.96 6.27
C GLU A 107 -3.82 32.69 7.22
N THR A 108 -3.56 32.06 8.37
CA THR A 108 -4.59 31.67 9.34
C THR A 108 -4.19 31.97 10.77
N LEU A 109 -5.20 32.11 11.64
CA LEU A 109 -5.03 32.19 13.10
C LEU A 109 -4.27 30.98 13.65
N GLN A 110 -4.58 29.79 13.15
CA GLN A 110 -3.95 28.55 13.59
C GLN A 110 -2.46 28.49 13.20
N GLU A 111 -2.10 29.04 12.04
CA GLU A 111 -0.71 29.20 11.61
C GLU A 111 0.03 30.19 12.52
N LEU A 112 -0.61 31.31 12.89
CA LEU A 112 -0.01 32.24 13.84
C LEU A 112 0.22 31.61 15.22
N ASP A 113 -0.78 30.91 15.75
CA ASP A 113 -0.70 30.24 17.04
C ASP A 113 0.43 29.20 17.05
N PHE A 114 0.57 28.45 15.95
CA PHE A 114 1.70 27.55 15.73
C PHE A 114 3.03 28.31 15.77
N LEU A 115 3.20 29.38 14.97
CA LEU A 115 4.45 30.15 14.95
C LEU A 115 4.81 30.71 16.33
N LEU A 116 3.84 31.28 17.05
CA LEU A 116 4.04 31.83 18.40
C LEU A 116 4.41 30.75 19.43
N ARG A 117 3.88 29.53 19.28
CA ARG A 117 4.20 28.41 20.17
C ARG A 117 5.61 27.87 19.93
N TYR A 118 6.07 27.84 18.68
CA TYR A 118 7.33 27.19 18.30
C TYR A 118 8.53 28.13 18.14
N LYS A 119 8.32 29.45 18.04
CA LYS A 119 9.42 30.44 17.90
C LYS A 119 10.40 30.49 19.09
N GLY A 120 10.06 29.87 20.22
CA GLY A 120 10.85 29.98 21.44
C GLY A 120 10.90 31.42 21.99
N PRO A 121 11.95 31.77 22.76
CA PRO A 121 12.04 33.06 23.44
C PRO A 121 12.35 34.23 22.49
N SER A 122 12.99 33.98 21.35
CA SER A 122 13.45 35.02 20.42
C SER A 122 12.34 35.54 19.50
N ASP A 123 12.49 36.78 19.05
CA ASP A 123 11.67 37.34 17.98
C ASP A 123 12.21 36.93 16.61
N HIS A 124 11.30 36.72 15.66
CA HIS A 124 11.61 36.22 14.32
C HIS A 124 11.00 37.12 13.26
N TRP A 125 11.73 37.30 12.15
CA TRP A 125 11.20 38.03 11.00
C TRP A 125 10.13 37.21 10.28
N ILE A 126 9.08 37.89 9.83
CA ILE A 126 8.05 37.35 8.94
C ILE A 126 8.08 38.08 7.60
N GLY A 127 7.33 37.56 6.62
CA GLY A 127 7.27 38.07 5.26
C GLY A 127 6.54 39.39 5.08
N LEU A 128 6.29 40.13 6.16
CA LEU A 128 5.54 41.39 6.15
C LEU A 128 6.50 42.58 6.14
N SER A 129 6.36 43.47 5.15
CA SER A 129 7.20 44.66 5.01
C SER A 129 6.41 45.85 4.45
N ARG A 130 6.93 47.06 4.64
CA ARG A 130 6.41 48.27 3.99
C ARG A 130 7.53 49.26 3.71
N GLU A 131 7.37 50.01 2.64
CA GLU A 131 8.10 51.25 2.44
C GLU A 131 7.44 52.39 3.23
N GLN A 132 8.14 53.52 3.32
CA GLN A 132 7.59 54.70 3.95
C GLN A 132 6.32 55.15 3.21
N ASP A 133 5.26 55.42 3.97
CA ASP A 133 3.95 55.86 3.46
C ASP A 133 3.25 54.87 2.50
N GLN A 134 3.67 53.60 2.48
CA GLN A 134 3.03 52.52 1.72
C GLN A 134 2.29 51.54 2.64
N PRO A 135 1.25 50.85 2.12
CA PRO A 135 0.59 49.79 2.87
C PRO A 135 1.55 48.63 3.15
N TRP A 136 1.28 47.88 4.21
CA TRP A 136 1.98 46.63 4.50
C TRP A 136 1.69 45.60 3.41
N LYS A 137 2.74 44.92 2.95
CA LYS A 137 2.65 43.89 1.91
C LYS A 137 3.39 42.64 2.32
N TRP A 138 2.84 41.49 1.91
CA TRP A 138 3.50 40.20 1.98
C TRP A 138 4.54 40.05 0.86
N ILE A 139 5.37 39.01 0.93
CA ILE A 139 6.43 38.72 -0.06
C ILE A 139 5.87 38.57 -1.48
N ASN A 140 4.67 38.00 -1.63
CA ASN A 140 3.98 37.86 -2.92
C ASN A 140 3.34 39.16 -3.44
N GLY A 141 3.52 40.28 -2.73
CA GLY A 141 2.98 41.60 -3.10
C GLY A 141 1.52 41.84 -2.69
N THR A 142 0.85 40.85 -2.09
CA THR A 142 -0.51 41.03 -1.56
C THR A 142 -0.49 42.01 -0.40
N GLU A 143 -1.42 42.97 -0.41
CA GLU A 143 -1.57 43.90 0.70
C GLU A 143 -2.11 43.17 1.94
N TRP A 144 -1.57 43.54 3.10
CA TRP A 144 -2.00 42.97 4.36
C TRP A 144 -3.37 43.52 4.76
N SER A 145 -4.33 42.61 4.90
CA SER A 145 -5.62 42.88 5.52
C SER A 145 -5.58 42.55 7.01
N ARG A 146 -6.21 43.40 7.83
CA ARG A 146 -6.48 43.06 9.23
C ARG A 146 -7.48 41.90 9.27
N TRP A 147 -7.11 40.84 9.97
CA TRP A 147 -7.94 39.67 10.28
C TRP A 147 -8.61 39.84 11.65
#